data_AF-A0A397V4S0-F1
#
_entry.id   AF-A0A397V4S0-F1
#
_cell.length_a   1.000
_cell.length_b   1.000
_cell.length_c   1.000
_cell.angle_alpha   90.00
_cell.angle_beta   90.00
_cell.angle_gamma   90.00
#
_symmetry.space_group_name_H-M   'P 1'
#
loop_
_entity.id
_entity.type
_entity.pdbx_description
1 polymer ?
#
loop_
_entity_poly.entity_id
_entity_poly.type
_entity_poly.pdbx_seq_one_letter_code
_entity_poly.pdbx_strand_id
1 'polypeptide(L)'
;MLSLKTLSVIKETEKSEFHEKKRKIKNLFLRNTSKRKDFTSDSEKYIETTSLTSPKITITDYDKTADEELHAITEQLHKDSEQANTFLCQGDYVSALPFLQKIFIQDSSNIEIQYGIGFCYEKLNMLDKAEIAFRNCSDFELSSFTKTLVAPSSQNNNNDKDYTMKYVTFLLNNDKFSLKNDEAIKRLKFAAIQMNNVSAMYNLGKILINGMYNVHEDFEKGQEYLRKAYAGGQADRAWAVYEKRAKKFVEQGKLDKIPDRETWAKL
;
A
#
# COMPACT_ATOMS: atom_id res chain seq x y z
N MET A 1 -39.88 -9.29 -1.45
CA MET A 1 -38.63 -10.08 -1.45
C MET A 1 -38.29 -10.44 -2.89
N LEU A 2 -37.19 -9.93 -3.44
CA LEU A 2 -36.71 -10.37 -4.74
C LEU A 2 -36.15 -11.79 -4.63
N SER A 3 -36.45 -12.63 -5.61
CA SER A 3 -36.01 -14.04 -5.65
C SER A 3 -34.48 -14.13 -5.72
N LEU A 4 -33.89 -15.16 -5.12
CA LEU A 4 -32.44 -15.43 -5.17
C LEU A 4 -31.91 -15.52 -6.62
N LYS A 5 -32.75 -15.94 -7.58
CA LYS A 5 -32.41 -15.96 -9.01
C LYS A 5 -32.35 -14.55 -9.62
N THR A 6 -33.16 -13.61 -9.13
CA THR A 6 -33.13 -12.21 -9.61
C THR A 6 -31.89 -11.48 -9.09
N LEU A 7 -31.45 -11.78 -7.86
CA LEU A 7 -30.24 -11.21 -7.27
C LEU A 7 -28.94 -11.76 -7.90
N SER A 8 -28.92 -13.01 -8.37
CA SER A 8 -27.75 -13.55 -9.08
C SER A 8 -27.60 -12.94 -10.47
N VAL A 9 -28.71 -12.75 -11.20
CA VAL A 9 -28.71 -12.13 -12.53
C VAL A 9 -28.26 -10.67 -12.45
N ILE A 10 -28.74 -9.90 -11.48
CA ILE A 10 -28.32 -8.49 -11.28
C ILE A 10 -26.81 -8.40 -11.02
N LYS A 11 -26.25 -9.29 -10.19
CA LYS A 11 -24.81 -9.34 -9.91
C LYS A 11 -23.97 -9.71 -11.13
N GLU A 12 -24.50 -10.54 -12.03
CA GLU A 12 -23.83 -10.93 -13.27
C GLU A 12 -23.89 -9.83 -14.34
N THR A 13 -25.01 -9.10 -14.46
CA THR A 13 -25.11 -7.94 -15.36
C THR A 13 -24.23 -6.78 -14.90
N GLU A 14 -24.19 -6.46 -13.59
CA GLU A 14 -23.30 -5.43 -13.05
C GLU A 14 -21.83 -5.78 -13.29
N LYS A 15 -21.47 -7.06 -13.17
CA LYS A 15 -20.11 -7.56 -13.44
C LYS A 15 -19.77 -7.53 -14.93
N SER A 16 -20.73 -7.79 -15.81
CA SER A 16 -20.57 -7.73 -17.26
C SER A 16 -20.39 -6.29 -17.76
N GLU A 17 -21.26 -5.38 -17.33
CA GLU A 17 -21.14 -3.94 -17.63
C GLU A 17 -19.83 -3.36 -17.08
N PHE A 18 -19.41 -3.80 -15.89
CA PHE A 18 -18.12 -3.47 -15.30
C PHE A 18 -16.93 -3.90 -16.17
N HIS A 19 -16.93 -5.12 -16.69
CA HIS A 19 -15.87 -5.61 -17.58
C HIS A 19 -15.85 -4.86 -18.92
N GLU A 20 -17.00 -4.48 -19.46
CA GLU A 20 -17.11 -3.73 -20.71
C GLU A 20 -16.61 -2.28 -20.55
N LYS A 21 -16.99 -1.60 -19.46
CA LYS A 21 -16.55 -0.22 -19.18
C LYS A 21 -15.04 -0.16 -18.94
N LYS A 22 -14.49 -1.13 -18.18
CA LYS A 22 -13.03 -1.29 -17.98
C LYS A 22 -12.29 -1.53 -19.30
N ARG A 23 -12.86 -2.32 -20.21
CA ARG A 23 -12.28 -2.56 -21.55
C ARG A 23 -12.27 -1.29 -22.40
N LYS A 24 -13.34 -0.49 -22.37
CA LYS A 24 -13.43 0.79 -23.10
C LYS A 24 -12.38 1.79 -22.62
N ILE A 25 -12.24 1.99 -21.31
CA ILE A 25 -11.25 2.91 -20.71
C ILE A 25 -9.81 2.47 -21.04
N LYS A 26 -9.51 1.17 -20.89
CA LYS A 26 -8.19 0.63 -21.23
C LYS A 26 -7.84 0.83 -22.71
N ASN A 27 -8.81 0.67 -23.60
CA ASN A 27 -8.61 0.87 -25.04
C ASN A 27 -8.43 2.35 -25.40
N LEU A 28 -9.13 3.26 -24.74
CA LEU A 28 -8.94 4.71 -24.88
C LEU A 28 -7.53 5.14 -24.46
N PHE A 29 -7.06 4.65 -23.30
CA PHE A 29 -5.71 4.93 -22.80
C PHE A 29 -4.63 4.38 -23.74
N LEU A 30 -4.79 3.15 -24.23
CA LEU A 30 -3.85 2.55 -25.18
C LEU A 30 -3.79 3.28 -26.53
N ARG A 31 -4.94 3.76 -27.05
CA ARG A 31 -4.97 4.58 -28.28
C ARG A 31 -4.20 5.89 -28.12
N ASN A 32 -4.33 6.57 -26.99
CA ASN A 32 -3.65 7.84 -26.74
C ASN A 32 -2.14 7.67 -26.49
N THR A 33 -1.72 6.56 -25.87
CA THR A 33 -0.28 6.27 -25.67
C THR A 33 0.42 5.80 -26.95
N SER A 34 -0.26 5.07 -27.84
CA SER A 34 0.32 4.63 -29.12
C SER A 34 0.59 5.80 -30.07
N LYS A 35 -0.30 6.81 -30.09
CA LYS A 35 -0.12 8.03 -30.90
C LYS A 35 1.03 8.94 -30.41
N ARG A 36 1.48 8.80 -29.15
CA ARG A 36 2.61 9.55 -28.60
C ARG A 36 3.97 8.92 -28.89
N LYS A 37 4.04 7.64 -29.26
CA LYS A 37 5.32 6.94 -29.51
C LYS A 37 5.92 7.18 -30.89
N ASP A 38 5.15 7.72 -31.85
CA ASP A 38 5.63 8.00 -33.21
C ASP A 38 6.38 9.35 -33.31
N PHE A 39 6.65 10.02 -32.18
CA PHE A 39 7.23 11.36 -32.15
C PHE A 39 8.49 11.49 -31.29
N THR A 40 9.34 10.45 -31.22
CA THR A 40 10.74 10.61 -30.76
C THR A 40 11.63 9.46 -31.28
N SER A 41 12.30 9.64 -32.43
CA SER A 41 13.73 9.31 -32.63
C SER A 41 14.13 9.38 -34.12
N ASP A 42 15.05 10.30 -34.43
CA ASP A 42 16.12 10.25 -35.42
C ASP A 42 15.84 9.92 -36.90
N SER A 43 16.05 10.91 -37.78
CA SER A 43 16.92 10.74 -38.98
C SER A 43 17.14 12.06 -39.73
N GLU A 44 18.28 12.69 -39.45
CA GLU A 44 19.00 13.47 -40.45
C GLU A 44 19.70 12.52 -41.45
N LYS A 45 19.83 13.01 -42.70
CA LYS A 45 20.77 12.63 -43.79
C LYS A 45 20.36 11.63 -44.90
N TYR A 46 20.53 12.14 -46.13
CA TYR A 46 20.72 11.54 -47.48
C TYR A 46 19.54 11.39 -48.48
N ILE A 47 19.38 12.45 -49.30
CA ILE A 47 19.41 12.57 -50.79
C ILE A 47 18.56 11.67 -51.74
N GLU A 48 17.76 12.41 -52.55
CA GLU A 48 17.32 12.27 -53.96
C GLU A 48 16.29 11.25 -54.49
N THR A 49 15.30 11.87 -55.15
CA THR A 49 14.53 11.46 -56.35
C THR A 49 13.66 10.21 -56.24
N THR A 50 12.35 10.43 -56.12
CA THR A 50 11.42 10.19 -57.23
C THR A 50 10.05 10.77 -56.91
N SER A 51 9.53 11.52 -57.89
CA SER A 51 8.17 12.04 -57.94
C SER A 51 7.16 10.91 -57.92
N LEU A 52 6.36 10.82 -56.86
CA LEU A 52 4.99 10.29 -56.90
C LEU A 52 4.15 11.11 -55.91
N THR A 53 3.16 11.80 -56.47
CA THR A 53 2.19 12.65 -55.79
C THR A 53 1.54 11.93 -54.61
N SER A 54 2.02 12.23 -53.40
CA SER A 54 1.36 11.82 -52.17
C SER A 54 0.21 12.80 -51.89
N PRO A 55 -0.98 12.32 -51.51
CA PRO A 55 -2.06 13.22 -51.12
C PRO A 55 -1.60 14.02 -49.90
N LYS A 56 -1.81 15.34 -49.93
CA LYS A 56 -1.77 16.20 -48.74
C LYS A 56 -2.74 15.58 -47.73
N ILE A 57 -2.23 14.79 -46.79
CA ILE A 57 -2.97 14.45 -45.58
C ILE A 57 -2.91 15.73 -44.75
N THR A 58 -3.93 16.56 -44.87
CA THR A 58 -4.25 17.57 -43.87
C THR A 58 -4.42 16.84 -42.54
N ILE A 59 -3.50 17.09 -41.60
CA ILE A 59 -3.67 16.73 -40.20
C ILE A 59 -4.77 17.66 -39.66
N THR A 60 -6.01 17.30 -39.91
CA THR A 60 -7.19 17.87 -39.28
C THR A 60 -7.99 16.67 -38.82
N ASP A 61 -7.73 16.22 -37.61
CA ASP A 61 -8.69 15.54 -36.72
C ASP A 61 -7.98 15.30 -35.38
N TYR A 62 -7.63 16.43 -34.74
CA TYR A 62 -7.41 16.47 -33.30
C TYR A 62 -8.79 16.28 -32.66
N ASP A 63 -9.03 15.11 -32.07
CA ASP A 63 -10.35 14.72 -31.56
C ASP A 63 -10.66 15.44 -30.23
N LYS A 64 -11.08 16.70 -30.33
CA LYS A 64 -11.45 17.57 -29.20
C LYS A 64 -12.46 16.93 -28.26
N THR A 65 -13.30 16.02 -28.75
CA THR A 65 -14.35 15.37 -27.97
C THR A 65 -13.80 14.40 -26.91
N ALA A 66 -12.71 13.69 -27.23
CA ALA A 66 -12.05 12.79 -26.29
C ALA A 66 -11.32 13.55 -25.16
N ASP A 67 -10.78 14.73 -25.47
CA ASP A 67 -10.14 15.60 -24.48
C ASP A 67 -11.17 16.25 -23.55
N GLU A 68 -12.34 16.65 -24.08
CA GLU A 68 -13.47 17.17 -23.30
C GLU A 68 -14.06 16.10 -22.36
N GLU A 69 -14.23 14.87 -22.82
CA GLU A 69 -14.68 13.74 -21.98
C GLU A 69 -13.67 13.42 -20.87
N LEU A 70 -12.37 13.42 -21.19
CA LEU A 70 -11.31 13.17 -20.21
C LEU A 70 -11.25 14.29 -19.16
N HIS A 71 -11.43 15.54 -19.59
CA HIS A 71 -11.48 16.68 -18.69
C HIS A 71 -12.67 16.58 -17.72
N ALA A 72 -13.87 16.28 -18.24
CA ALA A 72 -15.07 16.11 -17.42
C ALA A 72 -14.95 14.96 -16.39
N ILE A 73 -14.33 13.83 -16.79
CA ILE A 73 -14.04 12.72 -15.87
C ILE A 73 -13.06 13.15 -14.77
N THR A 74 -12.03 13.92 -15.14
CA THR A 74 -11.01 14.40 -14.20
C THR A 74 -11.59 15.39 -13.19
N GLU A 75 -12.42 16.34 -13.64
CA GLU A 75 -13.13 17.26 -12.75
C GLU A 75 -14.07 16.51 -11.79
N GLN A 76 -14.80 15.52 -12.30
CA GLN A 76 -15.70 14.73 -11.46
C GLN A 76 -14.94 13.90 -10.42
N LEU A 77 -13.79 13.33 -10.78
CA LEU A 77 -12.92 12.60 -9.83
C LEU A 77 -12.35 13.52 -8.75
N HIS A 78 -11.97 14.75 -9.13
CA HIS A 78 -11.50 15.75 -8.18
C HIS A 78 -12.59 16.07 -7.16
N LYS A 79 -13.81 16.35 -7.63
CA LYS A 79 -14.97 16.61 -6.77
C LYS A 79 -15.31 15.42 -5.86
N ASP A 80 -15.32 14.21 -6.40
CA ASP A 80 -15.56 13.00 -5.61
C ASP A 80 -14.49 12.83 -4.52
N SER A 81 -13.23 13.19 -4.81
CA SER A 81 -12.12 13.11 -3.85
C SER A 81 -12.26 14.14 -2.73
N GLU A 82 -12.63 15.38 -3.05
CA GLU A 82 -12.91 16.42 -2.05
C GLU A 82 -14.07 16.03 -1.12
N GLN A 83 -15.14 15.46 -1.68
CA GLN A 83 -16.27 14.98 -0.89
C GLN A 83 -15.86 13.81 0.02
N ALA A 84 -15.14 12.82 -0.50
CA ALA A 84 -14.63 11.72 0.29
C ALA A 84 -13.77 12.23 1.47
N ASN A 85 -12.83 13.14 1.20
CA ASN A 85 -11.95 13.71 2.22
C ASN A 85 -12.73 14.50 3.28
N THR A 86 -13.74 15.26 2.87
CA THR A 86 -14.61 15.99 3.79
C THR A 86 -15.30 15.04 4.77
N PHE A 87 -15.92 13.97 4.26
CA PHE A 87 -16.56 12.97 5.11
C PHE A 87 -15.57 12.22 5.99
N LEU A 88 -14.38 11.89 5.49
CA LEU A 88 -13.31 11.27 6.29
C LEU A 88 -12.89 12.16 7.47
N CYS A 89 -12.68 13.47 7.23
CA CYS A 89 -12.35 14.44 8.27
C CYS A 89 -13.47 14.61 9.30
N GLN A 90 -14.72 14.42 8.89
CA GLN A 90 -15.88 14.45 9.79
C GLN A 90 -16.09 13.12 10.55
N GLY A 91 -15.36 12.06 10.18
CA GLY A 91 -15.59 10.72 10.72
C GLY A 91 -16.84 10.02 10.17
N ASP A 92 -17.45 10.56 9.12
CA ASP A 92 -18.60 9.93 8.45
C ASP A 92 -18.12 8.91 7.41
N TYR A 93 -17.70 7.76 7.91
CA TYR A 93 -17.16 6.68 7.08
C TYR A 93 -18.22 6.02 6.18
N VAL A 94 -19.51 6.10 6.55
CA VAL A 94 -20.61 5.57 5.75
C VAL A 94 -20.76 6.40 4.48
N SER A 95 -20.72 7.72 4.61
CA SER A 95 -20.82 8.64 3.47
C SER A 95 -19.53 8.71 2.65
N ALA A 96 -18.35 8.56 3.27
CA ALA A 96 -17.07 8.57 2.54
C ALA A 96 -16.90 7.36 1.60
N LEU A 97 -17.30 6.17 2.05
CA LEU A 97 -17.07 4.90 1.35
C LEU A 97 -17.56 4.87 -0.11
N PRO A 98 -18.79 5.28 -0.47
CA PRO A 98 -19.25 5.24 -1.86
C PRO A 98 -18.42 6.13 -2.79
N PHE A 99 -17.94 7.30 -2.33
CA PHE A 99 -17.07 8.16 -3.13
C PHE A 99 -15.71 7.49 -3.37
N LEU A 100 -15.11 6.92 -2.33
CA LEU A 100 -13.85 6.18 -2.47
C LEU A 100 -13.98 4.97 -3.41
N GLN A 101 -15.08 4.22 -3.31
CA GLN A 101 -15.36 3.11 -4.22
C GLN A 101 -15.53 3.57 -5.66
N LYS A 102 -16.22 4.69 -5.88
CA LYS A 102 -16.38 5.29 -7.20
C LYS A 102 -15.03 5.70 -7.80
N ILE A 103 -14.17 6.34 -7.02
CA ILE A 103 -12.80 6.70 -7.44
C ILE A 103 -11.99 5.44 -7.77
N PHE A 104 -12.05 4.41 -6.92
CA PHE A 104 -11.34 3.15 -7.13
C PHE A 104 -11.78 2.39 -8.40
N ILE A 105 -13.04 2.51 -8.80
CA ILE A 105 -13.53 1.93 -10.07
C ILE A 105 -12.85 2.60 -11.27
N GLN A 106 -12.59 3.91 -11.21
CA GLN A 106 -11.92 4.64 -12.28
C GLN A 106 -10.41 4.44 -12.27
N ASP A 107 -9.80 4.43 -11.07
CA ASP A 107 -8.38 4.16 -10.88
C ASP A 107 -8.17 3.04 -9.85
N SER A 108 -8.27 1.80 -10.34
CA SER A 108 -8.04 0.62 -9.51
C SER A 108 -6.58 0.41 -9.11
N SER A 109 -5.66 1.23 -9.64
CA SER A 109 -4.23 1.17 -9.30
C SER A 109 -3.86 2.08 -8.13
N ASN A 110 -4.77 2.97 -7.72
CA ASN A 110 -4.53 3.89 -6.62
C ASN A 110 -4.62 3.19 -5.25
N ILE A 111 -3.46 2.86 -4.69
CA ILE A 111 -3.35 2.19 -3.38
C ILE A 111 -3.82 3.09 -2.24
N GLU A 112 -3.69 4.42 -2.35
CA GLU A 112 -4.15 5.34 -1.29
C GLU A 112 -5.67 5.30 -1.14
N ILE A 113 -6.38 5.28 -2.27
CA ILE A 113 -7.84 5.13 -2.27
C ILE A 113 -8.23 3.74 -1.75
N GLN A 114 -7.51 2.69 -2.15
CA GLN A 114 -7.75 1.35 -1.64
C GLN A 114 -7.53 1.25 -0.12
N TYR A 115 -6.50 1.92 0.40
CA TYR A 115 -6.26 2.03 1.83
C TYR A 115 -7.36 2.82 2.53
N GLY A 116 -7.82 3.94 1.95
CA GLY A 116 -8.94 4.72 2.47
C GLY A 116 -10.24 3.91 2.57
N ILE A 117 -10.51 3.04 1.58
CA ILE A 117 -11.62 2.07 1.64
C ILE A 117 -11.43 1.09 2.80
N GLY A 118 -10.23 0.54 2.97
CA GLY A 118 -9.90 -0.34 4.10
C GLY A 118 -10.09 0.33 5.46
N PHE A 119 -9.66 1.58 5.58
CA PHE A 119 -9.83 2.39 6.78
C PHE A 119 -11.31 2.66 7.10
N CYS A 120 -12.13 2.98 6.10
CA CYS A 120 -13.57 3.11 6.29
C CYS A 120 -14.18 1.79 6.79
N TYR A 121 -13.81 0.66 6.18
CA TYR A 121 -14.29 -0.66 6.63
C TYR A 121 -13.88 -0.97 8.06
N GLU A 122 -12.66 -0.65 8.47
CA GLU A 122 -12.20 -0.83 9.84
C GLU A 122 -13.05 -0.01 10.82
N LYS A 123 -13.26 1.28 10.52
CA LYS A 123 -14.07 2.18 11.36
C LYS A 123 -15.54 1.81 11.42
N LEU A 124 -16.06 1.15 10.39
CA LEU A 124 -17.41 0.59 10.34
C LEU A 124 -17.49 -0.84 10.93
N ASN A 125 -16.41 -1.34 11.56
CA ASN A 125 -16.30 -2.68 12.13
C ASN A 125 -16.53 -3.82 11.11
N MET A 126 -16.32 -3.55 9.83
CA MET A 126 -16.40 -4.52 8.74
C MET A 126 -15.04 -5.20 8.53
N LEU A 127 -14.55 -5.86 9.58
CA LEU A 127 -13.15 -6.31 9.68
C LEU A 127 -12.69 -7.21 8.53
N ASP A 128 -13.55 -8.08 7.99
CA ASP A 128 -13.17 -8.96 6.87
C ASP A 128 -12.90 -8.17 5.58
N LYS A 129 -13.66 -7.10 5.34
CA LYS A 129 -13.44 -6.23 4.18
C LYS A 129 -12.21 -5.34 4.38
N ALA A 130 -11.99 -4.86 5.61
CA ALA A 130 -10.80 -4.11 5.97
C ALA A 130 -9.53 -4.95 5.78
N GLU A 131 -9.55 -6.21 6.22
CA GLU A 131 -8.45 -7.17 6.05
C GLU A 131 -8.05 -7.30 4.58
N ILE A 132 -9.02 -7.53 3.69
CA ILE A 132 -8.75 -7.69 2.26
C ILE A 132 -8.15 -6.42 1.67
N ALA A 133 -8.69 -5.25 2.02
CA ALA A 133 -8.21 -3.97 1.50
C ALA A 133 -6.78 -3.68 1.96
N PHE A 134 -6.48 -3.85 3.25
CA PHE A 134 -5.13 -3.64 3.80
C PHE A 134 -4.12 -4.67 3.29
N ARG A 135 -4.53 -5.95 3.16
CA ARG A 135 -3.69 -6.99 2.59
C ARG A 135 -3.26 -6.63 1.17
N ASN A 136 -4.20 -6.20 0.33
CA ASN A 136 -3.89 -5.81 -1.04
C ASN A 136 -2.91 -4.64 -1.11
N CYS A 137 -3.04 -3.65 -0.22
CA CYS A 137 -2.09 -2.54 -0.13
C CYS A 137 -0.68 -3.02 0.25
N SER A 138 -0.58 -3.90 1.26
CA SER A 138 0.70 -4.48 1.66
C SER A 138 1.30 -5.39 0.58
N ASP A 139 0.48 -6.20 -0.10
CA ASP A 139 0.93 -7.05 -1.21
C ASP A 139 1.49 -6.22 -2.37
N PHE A 140 0.82 -5.11 -2.71
CA PHE A 140 1.32 -4.18 -3.71
C PHE A 140 2.69 -3.63 -3.30
N GLU A 141 2.82 -3.11 -2.08
CA GLU A 141 4.07 -2.55 -1.55
C GLU A 141 5.21 -3.57 -1.58
N LEU A 142 4.98 -4.78 -1.05
CA LEU A 142 5.97 -5.85 -1.05
C LEU A 142 6.35 -6.29 -2.49
N SER A 143 5.38 -6.34 -3.40
CA SER A 143 5.62 -6.67 -4.80
C SER A 143 6.43 -5.58 -5.53
N SER A 144 6.24 -4.32 -5.16
CA SER A 144 6.99 -3.20 -5.74
C SER A 144 8.45 -3.26 -5.32
N PHE A 145 8.69 -3.52 -4.03
CA PHE A 145 10.03 -3.63 -3.46
C PHE A 145 10.83 -4.78 -4.10
N THR A 146 10.21 -5.94 -4.28
CA THR A 146 10.88 -7.13 -4.86
C THR A 146 11.23 -6.99 -6.34
N LYS A 147 10.55 -6.11 -7.10
CA LYS A 147 10.82 -5.87 -8.53
C LYS A 147 11.98 -4.89 -8.76
N THR A 148 12.14 -3.91 -7.89
CA THR A 148 13.30 -3.03 -7.88
C THR A 148 14.47 -3.75 -7.22
N LEU A 149 15.28 -4.45 -8.00
CA LEU A 149 16.53 -5.12 -7.60
C LEU A 149 17.62 -4.15 -7.05
N VAL A 150 17.27 -2.90 -6.77
CA VAL A 150 18.16 -1.87 -6.25
C VAL A 150 17.69 -1.57 -4.84
N ALA A 151 18.59 -1.77 -3.86
CA ALA A 151 18.36 -1.36 -2.48
C ALA A 151 17.93 0.11 -2.47
N PRO A 152 16.68 0.44 -2.08
CA PRO A 152 16.29 1.84 -2.01
C PRO A 152 17.17 2.49 -0.95
N SER A 153 17.93 3.49 -1.41
CA SER A 153 18.68 4.37 -0.56
C SER A 153 17.72 4.97 0.46
N SER A 154 18.15 4.92 1.72
CA SER A 154 17.56 5.55 2.90
C SER A 154 16.70 6.77 2.59
N GLN A 155 15.40 6.61 2.41
CA GLN A 155 14.48 7.75 2.31
C GLN A 155 13.27 7.54 3.22
N ASN A 156 13.39 8.25 4.34
CA ASN A 156 12.32 8.96 5.05
C ASN A 156 11.46 8.16 6.03
N ASN A 157 11.84 8.24 7.30
CA ASN A 157 11.15 7.72 8.50
C ASN A 157 9.80 8.41 8.82
N ASN A 158 9.20 9.18 7.91
CA ASN A 158 7.88 9.79 8.09
C ASN A 158 6.85 9.06 7.21
N ASN A 159 6.44 7.89 7.71
CA ASN A 159 5.81 6.81 6.96
C ASN A 159 4.26 6.85 7.04
N ASP A 160 3.63 7.88 6.47
CA ASP A 160 2.16 7.87 6.30
C ASP A 160 1.68 6.77 5.34
N LYS A 161 2.60 6.17 4.57
CA LYS A 161 2.31 5.17 3.51
C LYS A 161 2.92 3.79 3.76
N ASP A 162 3.20 3.43 5.01
CA ASP A 162 3.72 2.10 5.37
C ASP A 162 2.59 1.05 5.43
N TYR A 163 2.15 0.58 4.27
CA TYR A 163 0.96 -0.27 4.17
C TYR A 163 1.18 -1.65 4.80
N THR A 164 2.41 -2.16 4.75
CA THR A 164 2.79 -3.41 5.42
C THR A 164 2.70 -3.27 6.92
N MET A 165 3.24 -2.20 7.51
CA MET A 165 3.10 -2.00 8.96
C MET A 165 1.66 -1.73 9.38
N LYS A 166 0.87 -1.03 8.56
CA LYS A 166 -0.57 -0.83 8.81
C LYS A 166 -1.33 -2.16 8.80
N TYR A 167 -1.10 -3.02 7.80
CA TYR A 167 -1.74 -4.34 7.72
C TYR A 167 -1.29 -5.26 8.86
N VAL A 168 0.01 -5.34 9.15
CA VAL A 168 0.52 -6.14 10.27
C VAL A 168 -0.07 -5.68 11.60
N THR A 169 -0.12 -4.36 11.84
CA THR A 169 -0.72 -3.79 13.06
C THR A 169 -2.20 -4.11 13.15
N PHE A 170 -2.93 -4.02 12.03
CA PHE A 170 -4.33 -4.42 11.95
C PHE A 170 -4.52 -5.89 12.32
N LEU A 171 -3.72 -6.81 11.78
CA LEU A 171 -3.82 -8.24 12.14
C LEU A 171 -3.54 -8.48 13.62
N LEU A 172 -2.44 -7.93 14.13
CA LEU A 172 -1.97 -8.21 15.50
C LEU A 172 -2.84 -7.56 16.60
N ASN A 173 -3.58 -6.49 16.29
CA ASN A 173 -4.47 -5.83 17.25
C ASN A 173 -5.91 -6.37 17.22
N ASN A 174 -6.24 -7.28 16.30
CA ASN A 174 -7.58 -7.81 16.15
C ASN A 174 -7.58 -9.31 16.42
N ASP A 175 -8.09 -9.73 17.57
CA ASP A 175 -8.13 -11.15 18.01
C ASP A 175 -8.80 -12.08 16.99
N LYS A 176 -9.75 -11.54 16.22
CA LYS A 176 -10.41 -12.22 15.08
C LYS A 176 -9.40 -12.81 14.09
N PHE A 177 -8.23 -12.20 13.94
CA PHE A 177 -7.20 -12.62 13.00
C PHE A 177 -5.98 -13.27 13.68
N SER A 178 -6.12 -13.76 14.92
CA SER A 178 -5.04 -14.47 15.64
C SER A 178 -4.46 -15.66 14.86
N LEU A 179 -5.25 -16.35 14.03
CA LEU A 179 -4.78 -17.41 13.13
C LEU A 179 -3.84 -16.91 12.01
N LYS A 180 -3.78 -15.59 11.78
CA LYS A 180 -2.88 -14.93 10.81
C LYS A 180 -1.64 -14.33 11.44
N ASN A 181 -1.38 -14.59 12.73
CA ASN A 181 -0.19 -14.10 13.41
C ASN A 181 1.09 -14.52 12.66
N ASP A 182 1.19 -15.76 12.21
CA ASP A 182 2.37 -16.23 11.45
C ASP A 182 2.59 -15.44 10.16
N GLU A 183 1.51 -15.09 9.44
CA GLU A 183 1.58 -14.23 8.25
C GLU A 183 2.08 -12.83 8.61
N ALA A 184 1.52 -12.24 9.68
CA ALA A 184 1.91 -10.92 10.16
C ALA A 184 3.40 -10.89 10.54
N ILE A 185 3.88 -11.90 11.28
CA ILE A 185 5.29 -12.04 11.66
C ILE A 185 6.19 -12.25 10.44
N LYS A 186 5.75 -13.02 9.44
CA LYS A 186 6.51 -13.20 8.20
C LYS A 186 6.69 -11.89 7.44
N ARG A 187 5.61 -11.09 7.30
CA ARG A 187 5.66 -9.76 6.66
C ARG A 187 6.55 -8.81 7.45
N LEU A 188 6.45 -8.84 8.77
CA LEU A 188 7.28 -8.02 9.67
C LEU A 188 8.77 -8.33 9.53
N LYS A 189 9.14 -9.63 9.47
CA LYS A 189 10.52 -10.07 9.19
C LYS A 189 11.00 -9.59 7.83
N PHE A 190 10.17 -9.70 6.79
CA PHE A 190 10.52 -9.19 5.46
C PHE A 190 10.76 -7.68 5.49
N ALA A 191 9.85 -6.89 6.07
CA ALA A 191 10.01 -5.44 6.16
C ALA A 191 11.25 -5.03 6.98
N ALA A 192 11.53 -5.72 8.09
CA ALA A 192 12.70 -5.45 8.92
C ALA A 192 14.02 -5.72 8.18
N ILE A 193 14.11 -6.84 7.45
CA ILE A 193 15.38 -7.29 6.84
C ILE A 193 15.56 -6.71 5.43
N GLN A 194 14.53 -6.81 4.58
CA GLN A 194 14.64 -6.45 3.18
C GLN A 194 14.40 -4.96 2.97
N MET A 195 13.39 -4.38 3.64
CA MET A 195 13.04 -2.96 3.47
C MET A 195 13.78 -2.03 4.44
N ASN A 196 14.63 -2.58 5.32
CA ASN A 196 15.31 -1.85 6.39
C ASN A 196 14.33 -0.99 7.24
N ASN A 197 13.12 -1.50 7.46
CA ASN A 197 12.05 -0.73 8.11
C ASN A 197 12.26 -0.70 9.63
N VAL A 198 12.53 0.49 10.16
CA VAL A 198 12.83 0.73 11.59
C VAL A 198 11.65 0.34 12.49
N SER A 199 10.41 0.63 12.07
CA SER A 199 9.20 0.24 12.81
C SER A 199 9.00 -1.28 12.82
N ALA A 200 9.34 -1.94 11.71
CA ALA A 200 9.29 -3.39 11.63
C ALA A 200 10.32 -4.04 12.56
N MET A 201 11.55 -3.51 12.59
CA MET A 201 12.59 -3.94 13.55
C MET A 201 12.14 -3.76 14.99
N TYR A 202 11.60 -2.59 15.33
CA TYR A 202 11.08 -2.31 16.68
C TYR A 202 9.99 -3.32 17.08
N ASN A 203 8.99 -3.51 16.23
CA ASN A 203 7.88 -4.42 16.52
C ASN A 203 8.34 -5.88 16.60
N LEU A 204 9.23 -6.32 15.71
CA LEU A 204 9.77 -7.68 15.73
C LEU A 204 10.60 -7.93 16.98
N GLY A 205 11.45 -6.96 17.36
CA GLY A 205 12.22 -6.99 18.59
C GLY A 205 11.32 -7.09 19.81
N LYS A 206 10.27 -6.26 19.90
CA LYS A 206 9.28 -6.31 20.98
C LYS A 206 8.57 -7.66 21.07
N ILE A 207 8.20 -8.26 19.95
CA ILE A 207 7.52 -9.56 19.89
C ILE A 207 8.43 -10.67 20.40
N LEU A 208 9.67 -10.72 19.92
CA LEU A 208 10.65 -11.74 20.31
C LEU A 208 11.04 -11.61 21.78
N ILE A 209 11.27 -10.40 22.29
CA ILE A 209 11.69 -10.20 23.68
C ILE A 209 10.60 -10.56 24.70
N ASN A 210 9.33 -10.51 24.31
CA ASN A 210 8.20 -10.76 25.20
C ASN A 210 7.46 -12.08 24.92
N GLY A 211 7.79 -12.80 23.85
CA GLY A 211 7.09 -14.01 23.43
C GLY A 211 5.61 -13.80 23.12
N MET A 212 5.28 -12.84 22.23
CA MET A 212 3.89 -12.49 21.90
C MET A 212 3.40 -13.20 20.62
N TYR A 213 2.08 -13.27 20.44
CA TYR A 213 1.44 -13.73 19.19
C TYR A 213 1.85 -15.14 18.75
N ASN A 214 1.97 -16.07 19.70
CA ASN A 214 2.45 -17.45 19.51
C ASN A 214 3.91 -17.57 19.06
N VAL A 215 4.68 -16.49 19.16
CA VAL A 215 6.14 -16.53 18.96
C VAL A 215 6.81 -16.83 20.30
N HIS A 216 7.69 -17.83 20.34
CA HIS A 216 8.49 -18.10 21.53
C HIS A 216 9.42 -16.93 21.83
N GLU A 217 9.61 -16.67 23.13
CA GLU A 217 10.55 -15.66 23.58
C GLU A 217 11.98 -15.99 23.12
N ASP A 218 12.61 -15.02 22.47
CA ASP A 218 14.01 -15.04 22.04
C ASP A 218 14.61 -13.69 22.43
N PHE A 219 15.13 -13.63 23.66
CA PHE A 219 15.67 -12.39 24.24
C PHE A 219 16.84 -11.84 23.42
N GLU A 220 17.73 -12.72 22.95
CA GLU A 220 18.92 -12.36 22.18
C GLU A 220 18.56 -11.77 20.82
N LYS A 221 17.74 -12.46 20.02
CA LYS A 221 17.29 -11.90 18.74
C LYS A 221 16.42 -10.67 18.95
N GLY A 222 15.60 -10.67 19.99
CA GLY A 222 14.74 -9.54 20.33
C GLY A 222 15.54 -8.27 20.59
N GLN A 223 16.61 -8.35 21.39
CA GLN A 223 17.47 -7.19 21.64
C GLN A 223 18.24 -6.75 20.38
N GLU A 224 18.69 -7.68 19.53
CA GLU A 224 19.36 -7.34 18.27
C GLU A 224 18.47 -6.45 17.38
N TYR A 225 17.20 -6.83 17.18
CA TYR A 225 16.26 -6.02 16.41
C TYR A 225 15.94 -4.68 17.09
N LEU A 226 15.84 -4.65 18.42
CA LEU A 226 15.64 -3.40 19.15
C LEU A 226 16.85 -2.46 19.01
N ARG A 227 18.09 -2.96 18.99
CA ARG A 227 19.28 -2.13 18.72
C ARG A 227 19.29 -1.56 17.31
N LYS A 228 18.90 -2.35 16.31
CA LYS A 228 18.73 -1.84 14.94
C LYS A 228 17.67 -0.74 14.88
N ALA A 229 16.53 -0.93 15.56
CA ALA A 229 15.51 0.10 15.68
C ALA A 229 15.99 1.35 16.45
N TYR A 230 16.81 1.16 17.48
CA TYR A 230 17.44 2.23 18.24
C TYR A 230 18.31 3.09 17.33
N ALA A 231 19.21 2.46 16.56
CA ALA A 231 20.06 3.14 15.59
C ALA A 231 19.26 3.83 14.46
N GLY A 232 18.09 3.27 14.10
CA GLY A 232 17.18 3.81 13.10
C GLY A 232 16.30 4.98 13.56
N GLY A 233 16.48 5.49 14.78
CA GLY A 233 15.74 6.66 15.29
C GLY A 233 14.59 6.35 16.26
N GLN A 234 14.40 5.09 16.68
CA GLN A 234 13.44 4.72 17.73
C GLN A 234 14.11 4.46 19.08
N ALA A 235 15.14 5.25 19.41
CA ALA A 235 16.02 5.03 20.55
C ALA A 235 15.29 4.87 21.89
N ASP A 236 14.44 5.83 22.27
CA ASP A 236 13.73 5.79 23.56
C ASP A 236 12.75 4.63 23.64
N ARG A 237 12.01 4.37 22.55
CA ARG A 237 11.03 3.29 22.48
C ARG A 237 11.71 1.93 22.57
N ALA A 238 12.77 1.72 21.81
CA ALA A 238 13.51 0.46 21.79
C ALA A 238 14.18 0.18 23.15
N TRP A 239 14.83 1.19 23.73
CA TRP A 239 15.45 1.09 25.05
C TRP A 239 14.42 0.74 26.13
N ALA A 240 13.27 1.43 26.16
CA ALA A 240 12.25 1.18 27.18
C ALA A 240 11.71 -0.27 27.14
N VAL A 241 11.54 -0.84 25.94
CA VAL A 241 11.13 -2.25 25.78
C VAL A 241 12.21 -3.20 26.30
N TYR A 242 13.47 -2.97 25.90
CA TYR A 242 14.60 -3.78 26.37
C TYR A 242 14.76 -3.70 27.89
N GLU A 243 14.87 -2.49 28.44
CA GLU A 243 15.13 -2.26 29.86
C GLU A 243 14.06 -2.92 30.74
N LYS A 244 12.79 -2.80 30.35
CA LYS A 244 11.68 -3.43 31.06
C LYS A 244 11.81 -4.96 31.11
N ARG A 245 12.21 -5.61 30.00
CA ARG A 245 12.39 -7.07 29.99
C ARG A 245 13.68 -7.48 30.70
N ALA A 246 14.76 -6.74 30.51
CA ALA A 246 16.05 -6.97 31.16
C ALA A 246 15.93 -6.94 32.69
N LYS A 247 15.16 -6.01 33.27
CA LYS A 247 14.83 -5.99 34.71
C LYS A 247 14.28 -7.34 35.19
N LYS A 248 13.29 -7.88 34.49
CA LYS A 248 12.71 -9.19 34.81
C LYS A 248 13.70 -10.33 34.66
N PHE A 249 14.62 -10.26 33.70
CA PHE A 249 15.65 -11.28 33.51
C PHE A 249 16.69 -11.25 34.63
N VAL A 250 17.06 -10.07 35.13
CA VAL A 250 17.91 -9.93 36.32
C VAL A 250 17.23 -10.51 37.56
N GLU A 251 15.96 -10.18 37.78
CA GLU A 251 15.16 -10.75 38.89
C GLU A 251 15.06 -12.28 38.82
N GLN A 252 15.05 -12.85 37.61
CA GLN A 252 15.01 -14.29 37.36
C GLN A 252 16.39 -14.97 37.39
N GLY A 253 17.47 -14.22 37.59
CA GLY A 253 18.85 -14.74 37.51
C GLY A 253 19.28 -15.19 36.11
N LYS A 254 18.58 -14.74 35.06
CA LYS A 254 18.88 -15.04 33.64
C LYS A 254 19.81 -14.01 33.01
N LEU A 255 20.04 -12.88 33.68
CA LEU A 255 20.94 -11.82 33.26
C LEU A 255 21.64 -11.27 34.51
N ASP A 256 22.96 -11.10 34.45
CA ASP A 256 23.72 -10.67 35.63
C ASP A 256 23.39 -9.23 36.06
N LYS A 257 23.30 -8.34 35.07
CA LYS A 257 22.95 -6.93 35.25
C LYS A 257 22.41 -6.34 33.97
N ILE A 258 21.66 -5.25 34.10
CA ILE A 258 21.25 -4.45 32.96
C ILE A 258 22.47 -3.60 32.54
N PRO A 259 22.93 -3.68 31.28
CA PRO A 259 23.94 -2.75 30.78
C PRO A 259 23.41 -1.31 30.82
N ASP A 260 24.31 -0.32 30.83
CA ASP A 260 23.86 1.05 30.57
C ASP A 260 23.40 1.20 29.11
N ARG A 261 22.61 2.25 28.87
CA ARG A 261 21.95 2.49 27.58
C ARG A 261 22.95 2.63 26.42
N GLU A 262 24.07 3.31 26.65
CA GLU A 262 25.06 3.54 25.60
C GLU A 262 25.85 2.27 25.26
N THR A 263 26.24 1.51 26.28
CA THR A 263 26.90 0.21 26.10
C THR A 263 25.99 -0.75 25.36
N TRP A 264 24.72 -0.86 25.76
CA TRP A 264 23.77 -1.72 25.07
C TRP A 264 23.58 -1.34 23.60
N ALA A 265 23.53 -0.05 23.28
CA ALA A 265 23.33 0.41 21.90
C ALA A 265 24.52 0.11 20.96
N LYS A 266 25.72 -0.14 21.50
CA LYS A 266 26.96 -0.37 20.75
C LYS A 266 27.30 -1.85 20.49
N LEU A 267 26.58 -2.78 21.12
CA LEU A 267 26.77 -4.23 21.01
C LEU A 267 26.07 -4.82 19.78
#